data_AF-A0A960III9-F1
#
_entry.id   AF-A0A960III9-F1
#
_cell.length_a   1.000
_cell.length_b   1.000
_cell.length_c   1.000
_cell.angle_alpha   90.00
_cell.angle_beta   90.00
_cell.angle_gamma   90.00
#
_symmetry.space_group_name_H-M   'P 1'
#
loop_
_entity.id
_entity.type
_entity.pdbx_description
1 polymer ?
#
loop_
_entity_poly.entity_id
_entity_poly.type
_entity_poly.pdbx_seq_one_letter_code
_entity_poly.pdbx_strand_id
1 'polypeptide(L)'
;MRHSTDQATAGFEDTVQATLTDPRGWQQAGFRFTFSPDGPYTLLLAEPPEVDAACAPYDVQSTYSCQIGSLVALNADRWRSATPTWPSTIDEYRTMLVNHEVGHLLGQHHPDPPCPAAGSPAPVMAQQSKGLDGCAANPWPLSWEVTCAALHEEPLAPGYEPSASPTCGPPGVDG
;
A
#
# COMPACT_ATOMS: atom_id res chain seq x y z
N MET A 1 2.40 0.97 -15.01
CA MET A 1 1.50 0.79 -16.16
C MET A 1 0.12 1.33 -15.81
N ARG A 2 -0.44 2.21 -16.64
CA ARG A 2 -1.80 2.75 -16.48
C ARG A 2 -2.69 2.23 -17.60
N HIS A 3 -3.75 1.51 -17.27
CA HIS A 3 -4.70 0.96 -18.25
C HIS A 3 -6.01 1.78 -18.37
N SER A 4 -6.21 2.75 -17.47
CA SER A 4 -7.27 3.76 -17.60
C SER A 4 -6.85 4.92 -18.51
N THR A 5 -7.83 5.61 -19.10
CA THR A 5 -7.59 6.69 -20.08
C THR A 5 -8.07 8.06 -19.62
N ASP A 6 -8.78 8.15 -18.50
CA ASP A 6 -9.36 9.40 -18.02
C ASP A 6 -8.32 10.34 -17.37
N GLN A 7 -8.73 11.59 -17.17
CA GLN A 7 -7.85 12.64 -16.66
C GLN A 7 -7.47 12.44 -15.19
N ALA A 8 -8.33 11.82 -14.38
CA ALA A 8 -8.06 11.66 -12.95
C ALA A 8 -6.92 10.66 -12.69
N THR A 9 -6.59 9.81 -13.67
CA THR A 9 -5.49 8.84 -13.58
C THR A 9 -4.23 9.27 -14.34
N ALA A 10 -4.26 10.41 -15.05
CA ALA A 10 -3.15 10.84 -15.93
C ALA A 10 -1.80 11.02 -15.20
N GLY A 11 -1.82 11.45 -13.94
CA GLY A 11 -0.63 11.65 -13.11
C GLY A 11 -0.17 10.40 -12.33
N PHE A 12 -0.60 9.20 -12.73
CA PHE A 12 -0.31 7.97 -12.00
C PHE A 12 1.20 7.74 -11.81
N GLU A 13 1.97 7.79 -12.89
CA GLU A 13 3.41 7.49 -12.87
C GLU A 13 4.18 8.51 -12.03
N ASP A 14 3.87 9.80 -12.18
CA ASP A 14 4.46 10.88 -11.39
C ASP A 14 4.15 10.72 -9.89
N THR A 15 2.91 10.35 -9.54
CA THR A 15 2.51 10.14 -8.15
C THR A 15 3.24 8.95 -7.53
N VAL A 16 3.35 7.84 -8.27
CA VAL A 16 4.12 6.66 -7.83
C VAL A 16 5.58 7.02 -7.63
N GLN A 17 6.20 7.68 -8.60
CA GLN A 17 7.61 8.06 -8.52
C GLN A 17 7.85 9.02 -7.36
N ALA A 18 7.02 10.05 -7.20
CA ALA A 18 7.12 11.00 -6.09
C ALA A 18 6.95 10.30 -4.74
N THR A 19 5.98 9.39 -4.60
CA THR A 19 5.73 8.66 -3.35
C THR A 19 6.92 7.77 -2.96
N LEU A 20 7.38 6.94 -3.89
CA LEU A 20 8.44 5.96 -3.60
C LEU A 20 9.82 6.59 -3.46
N THR A 21 10.03 7.78 -4.04
CA THR A 21 11.27 8.55 -3.89
C THR A 21 11.21 9.64 -2.82
N ASP A 22 10.10 9.74 -2.08
CA ASP A 22 9.99 10.67 -0.95
C ASP A 22 10.82 10.18 0.26
N PRO A 23 11.56 11.07 0.95
CA PRO A 23 12.34 10.71 2.13
C PRO A 23 11.50 10.26 3.33
N ARG A 24 10.19 10.52 3.35
CA ARG A 24 9.26 10.01 4.38
C ARG A 24 8.86 8.56 4.17
N GLY A 25 9.07 8.00 2.97
CA GLY A 25 8.64 6.66 2.61
C GLY A 25 9.63 5.55 2.99
N TRP A 26 9.48 4.43 2.30
CA TRP A 26 10.25 3.19 2.53
C TRP A 26 11.77 3.31 2.30
N GLN A 27 12.26 4.39 1.69
CA GLN A 27 13.70 4.64 1.58
C GLN A 27 14.39 4.72 2.95
N GLN A 28 13.67 5.12 4.00
CA GLN A 28 14.19 5.13 5.36
C GLN A 28 14.56 3.72 5.86
N ALA A 29 13.93 2.67 5.33
CA ALA A 29 14.22 1.27 5.64
C ALA A 29 15.38 0.70 4.80
N GLY A 30 16.03 1.51 3.95
CA GLY A 30 17.17 1.08 3.13
C GLY A 30 16.80 0.64 1.71
N PHE A 31 15.52 0.69 1.33
CA PHE A 31 15.10 0.43 -0.04
C PHE A 31 15.51 1.55 -1.00
N ARG A 32 15.76 1.18 -2.26
CA ARG A 32 16.01 2.12 -3.36
C ARG A 32 15.10 1.74 -4.53
N PHE A 33 14.36 2.70 -5.04
CA PHE A 33 13.43 2.49 -6.14
C PHE A 33 14.02 3.04 -7.45
N THR A 34 14.00 2.19 -8.48
CA THR A 34 14.42 2.54 -9.84
C THR A 34 13.31 2.15 -10.80
N PHE A 35 12.98 3.04 -11.73
CA PHE A 35 11.88 2.85 -12.66
C PHE A 35 12.43 2.50 -14.03
N SER A 36 12.01 1.35 -14.56
CA SER A 36 12.40 0.87 -15.88
C SER A 36 11.22 0.11 -16.51
N PRO A 37 10.98 0.24 -17.82
CA PRO A 37 10.04 -0.60 -18.55
C PRO A 37 10.35 -2.10 -18.43
N ASP A 38 11.62 -2.45 -18.23
CA ASP A 38 12.09 -3.84 -18.09
C ASP A 38 12.23 -4.27 -16.62
N GLY A 39 11.66 -3.50 -15.69
CA GLY A 39 11.70 -3.82 -14.26
C GLY A 39 10.98 -5.14 -13.95
N PRO A 40 11.48 -5.95 -13.00
CA PRO A 40 10.85 -7.23 -12.66
C PRO A 40 9.56 -7.07 -11.86
N TYR A 41 9.26 -5.87 -11.37
CA TYR A 41 8.08 -5.53 -10.57
C TYR A 41 7.19 -4.55 -11.34
N THR A 42 5.89 -4.78 -11.30
CA THR A 42 4.90 -3.97 -12.02
C THR A 42 3.93 -3.33 -11.05
N LEU A 43 3.77 -2.01 -11.15
CA LEU A 43 2.64 -1.28 -10.57
C LEU A 43 1.62 -1.03 -11.67
N LEU A 44 0.44 -1.61 -11.53
CA LEU A 44 -0.68 -1.51 -12.47
C LEU A 44 -1.78 -0.63 -11.86
N LEU A 45 -2.30 0.32 -12.63
CA LEU A 45 -3.54 1.03 -12.31
C LEU A 45 -4.60 0.65 -13.35
N ALA A 46 -5.66 -0.03 -12.91
CA ALA A 46 -6.65 -0.65 -13.79
C ALA A 46 -8.08 -0.56 -13.25
N GLU A 47 -9.07 -0.76 -14.12
CA GLU A 47 -10.49 -0.81 -13.74
C GLU A 47 -10.80 -2.03 -12.86
N PRO A 48 -11.86 -1.98 -12.03
CA PRO A 48 -12.13 -3.04 -11.06
C PRO A 48 -12.12 -4.48 -11.59
N PRO A 49 -12.75 -4.83 -12.73
CA PRO A 49 -12.74 -6.21 -13.21
C PRO A 49 -11.35 -6.73 -13.59
N GLU A 50 -10.47 -5.84 -14.03
CA GLU A 50 -9.08 -6.20 -14.36
C GLU A 50 -8.26 -6.38 -13.09
N VAL A 51 -8.48 -5.54 -12.07
CA VAL A 51 -7.85 -5.71 -10.74
C VAL A 51 -8.30 -7.00 -10.09
N ASP A 52 -9.58 -7.37 -10.16
CA ASP A 52 -10.08 -8.67 -9.65
C ASP A 52 -9.35 -9.84 -10.31
N ALA A 53 -9.19 -9.81 -11.64
CA ALA A 53 -8.49 -10.86 -12.38
C ALA A 53 -6.98 -10.91 -12.05
N ALA A 54 -6.35 -9.74 -11.89
CA ALA A 54 -4.94 -9.61 -11.56
C ALA A 54 -4.62 -10.07 -10.13
N CYS A 55 -5.54 -9.82 -9.19
CA CYS A 55 -5.38 -10.14 -7.77
C CYS A 55 -5.72 -11.58 -7.41
N ALA A 56 -6.32 -12.35 -8.32
CA ALA A 56 -6.70 -13.73 -8.05
C ALA A 56 -5.49 -14.55 -7.56
N PRO A 57 -5.62 -15.32 -6.46
CA PRO A 57 -6.87 -15.74 -5.85
C PRO A 57 -7.38 -14.88 -4.67
N TYR A 58 -6.83 -13.69 -4.42
CA TYR A 58 -7.42 -12.77 -3.46
C TYR A 58 -8.79 -12.27 -3.94
N ASP A 59 -9.76 -12.22 -3.02
CA ASP A 59 -11.05 -11.57 -3.27
C ASP A 59 -10.99 -10.09 -2.86
N VAL A 60 -10.73 -9.23 -3.83
CA VAL A 60 -10.67 -7.77 -3.65
C VAL A 60 -12.02 -7.07 -3.88
N GLN A 61 -13.08 -7.85 -4.14
CA GLN A 61 -14.49 -7.41 -4.19
C GLN A 61 -14.71 -6.22 -5.15
N SER A 62 -14.00 -6.18 -6.27
CA SER A 62 -14.03 -5.06 -7.24
C SER A 62 -13.75 -3.70 -6.59
N THR A 63 -13.15 -3.68 -5.41
CA THR A 63 -13.11 -2.49 -4.55
C THR A 63 -11.71 -2.16 -4.09
N TYR A 64 -10.95 -3.18 -3.70
CA TYR A 64 -9.64 -3.00 -3.09
C TYR A 64 -8.53 -3.24 -4.11
N SER A 65 -7.34 -2.80 -3.72
CA SER A 65 -6.10 -3.07 -4.43
C SER A 65 -5.44 -4.30 -3.81
N CYS A 66 -4.38 -4.81 -4.45
CA CYS A 66 -3.59 -5.87 -3.87
C CYS A 66 -2.14 -5.80 -4.35
N GLN A 67 -1.32 -6.62 -3.70
CA GLN A 67 -0.08 -7.13 -4.25
C GLN A 67 -0.16 -8.66 -4.33
N ILE A 68 0.39 -9.23 -5.41
CA ILE A 68 0.61 -10.67 -5.55
C ILE A 68 1.86 -10.93 -6.41
N GLY A 69 2.84 -11.64 -5.83
CA GLY A 69 4.13 -11.83 -6.48
C GLY A 69 4.74 -10.48 -6.88
N SER A 70 5.18 -10.36 -8.13
CA SER A 70 5.80 -9.12 -8.61
C SER A 70 4.81 -8.03 -9.05
N LEU A 71 3.50 -8.25 -8.89
CA LEU A 71 2.46 -7.34 -9.32
C LEU A 71 1.84 -6.60 -8.13
N VAL A 72 1.79 -5.28 -8.21
CA VAL A 72 0.95 -4.40 -7.40
C VAL A 72 -0.17 -3.90 -8.30
N ALA A 73 -1.41 -4.28 -8.01
CA ALA A 73 -2.59 -3.89 -8.79
C ALA A 73 -3.45 -2.90 -7.99
N LEU A 74 -3.53 -1.66 -8.47
CA LEU A 74 -4.28 -0.56 -7.88
C LEU A 74 -5.63 -0.39 -8.57
N ASN A 75 -6.68 -0.28 -7.76
CA ASN A 75 -8.04 -0.07 -8.21
C ASN A 75 -8.27 1.39 -8.65
N ALA A 76 -8.65 1.59 -9.92
CA ALA A 76 -8.84 2.91 -10.50
C ALA A 76 -9.98 3.72 -9.86
N ASP A 77 -11.04 3.08 -9.36
CA ASP A 77 -12.12 3.81 -8.69
C ASP A 77 -11.65 4.40 -7.36
N ARG A 78 -10.85 3.65 -6.62
CA ARG A 78 -10.19 4.15 -5.39
C ARG A 78 -9.17 5.23 -5.71
N TRP A 79 -8.41 5.09 -6.79
CA TRP A 79 -7.50 6.13 -7.26
C TRP A 79 -8.21 7.44 -7.62
N ARG A 80 -9.42 7.38 -8.17
CA ARG A 80 -10.21 8.56 -8.56
C ARG A 80 -10.84 9.27 -7.37
N SER A 81 -11.34 8.51 -6.40
CA SER A 81 -12.32 9.03 -5.43
C SER A 81 -12.04 8.72 -3.96
N ALA A 82 -10.94 8.01 -3.66
CA ALA A 82 -10.66 7.46 -2.34
C ALA A 82 -11.77 6.52 -1.83
N THR A 83 -11.73 6.18 -0.55
CA THR A 83 -12.87 5.58 0.16
C THR A 83 -13.72 6.69 0.79
N PRO A 84 -15.06 6.56 0.91
CA PRO A 84 -15.91 7.59 1.53
C PRO A 84 -15.52 7.98 2.95
N THR A 85 -14.76 7.13 3.65
CA THR A 85 -14.28 7.35 5.01
C THR A 85 -12.91 8.04 5.07
N TRP A 86 -12.28 8.32 3.94
CA TRP A 86 -10.99 9.02 3.92
C TRP A 86 -11.19 10.52 4.22
N PRO A 87 -10.57 11.06 5.29
CA PRO A 87 -10.88 12.40 5.77
C PRO A 87 -10.06 13.52 5.11
N SER A 88 -9.17 13.19 4.18
CA SER A 88 -8.22 14.13 3.61
C SER A 88 -8.27 14.18 2.08
N THR A 89 -7.26 14.80 1.46
CA THR A 89 -7.18 14.98 0.00
C THR A 89 -7.00 13.65 -0.73
N ILE A 90 -7.41 13.63 -1.99
CA ILE A 90 -7.21 12.49 -2.88
C ILE A 90 -5.72 12.19 -3.13
N ASP A 91 -4.86 13.21 -3.11
CA ASP A 91 -3.42 13.04 -3.33
C ASP A 91 -2.77 12.34 -2.13
N GLU A 92 -3.19 12.66 -0.91
CA GLU A 92 -2.78 11.91 0.28
C GLU A 92 -3.30 10.47 0.25
N TYR A 93 -4.53 10.23 -0.21
CA TYR A 93 -5.05 8.87 -0.37
C TYR A 93 -4.22 8.05 -1.37
N ARG A 94 -3.86 8.63 -2.53
CA ARG A 94 -3.02 7.96 -3.53
C ARG A 94 -1.64 7.63 -3.00
N THR A 95 -1.06 8.56 -2.24
CA THR A 95 0.22 8.35 -1.55
C THR A 95 0.11 7.17 -0.57
N MET A 96 -0.94 7.14 0.26
CA MET A 96 -1.23 6.03 1.18
C MET A 96 -1.38 4.71 0.42
N LEU A 97 -2.20 4.68 -0.63
CA LEU A 97 -2.48 3.48 -1.41
C LEU A 97 -1.21 2.91 -2.04
N VAL A 98 -0.36 3.77 -2.63
CA VAL A 98 0.93 3.35 -3.17
C VAL A 98 1.84 2.80 -2.08
N ASN A 99 1.98 3.48 -0.95
CA ASN A 99 2.83 3.01 0.14
C ASN A 99 2.33 1.70 0.75
N HIS A 100 1.02 1.51 0.89
CA HIS A 100 0.40 0.30 1.42
C HIS A 100 0.69 -0.91 0.53
N GLU A 101 0.34 -0.83 -0.76
CA GLU A 101 0.48 -1.97 -1.67
C GLU A 101 1.95 -2.25 -2.02
N VAL A 102 2.80 -1.21 -2.08
CA VAL A 102 4.25 -1.43 -2.18
C VAL A 102 4.81 -1.97 -0.87
N GLY A 103 4.27 -1.62 0.29
CA GLY A 103 4.65 -2.24 1.56
C GLY A 103 4.46 -3.76 1.53
N HIS A 104 3.35 -4.25 0.97
CA HIS A 104 3.16 -5.69 0.70
C HIS A 104 4.22 -6.26 -0.25
N LEU A 105 4.57 -5.54 -1.33
CA LEU A 105 5.66 -5.93 -2.23
C LEU A 105 7.01 -6.04 -1.49
N LEU A 106 7.22 -5.22 -0.46
CA LEU A 106 8.41 -5.22 0.39
C LEU A 106 8.32 -6.24 1.55
N GLY A 107 7.33 -7.13 1.54
CA GLY A 107 7.16 -8.18 2.55
C GLY A 107 6.56 -7.68 3.87
N GLN A 108 5.91 -6.51 3.88
CA GLN A 108 5.21 -6.03 5.07
C GLN A 108 3.76 -6.52 5.09
N HIS A 109 3.26 -6.84 6.28
CA HIS A 109 1.89 -7.29 6.50
C HIS A 109 1.08 -6.30 7.32
N HIS A 110 -0.24 -6.48 7.34
CA HIS A 110 -1.11 -5.64 8.16
C HIS A 110 -0.77 -5.81 9.65
N PRO A 111 -0.71 -4.71 10.42
CA PRO A 111 -0.46 -4.81 11.84
C PRO A 111 -1.66 -5.39 12.58
N ASP A 112 -1.36 -6.07 13.68
CA ASP A 112 -2.34 -6.44 14.70
C ASP A 112 -1.86 -5.87 16.05
N PRO A 113 -2.60 -4.93 16.67
CA PRO A 113 -3.87 -4.35 16.20
C PRO A 113 -3.69 -3.36 15.04
N PRO A 114 -4.74 -3.16 14.19
CA PRO A 114 -4.70 -2.25 13.04
C PRO A 114 -4.56 -0.77 13.44
N CYS A 115 -5.14 -0.38 14.58
CA CYS A 115 -4.97 0.94 15.19
C CYS A 115 -4.41 0.79 16.61
N PRO A 116 -3.12 1.08 16.82
CA PRO A 116 -2.48 0.89 18.13
C PRO A 116 -3.01 1.86 19.21
N ALA A 117 -3.43 3.06 18.80
CA ALA A 117 -3.98 4.08 19.69
C ALA A 117 -4.96 4.99 18.97
N ALA A 118 -6.16 5.16 19.55
CA ALA A 118 -7.18 6.06 19.00
C ALA A 118 -6.65 7.49 18.86
N GLY A 119 -6.91 8.11 17.71
CA GLY A 119 -6.46 9.45 17.35
C GLY A 119 -4.99 9.56 16.93
N SER A 120 -4.18 8.51 17.10
CA SER A 120 -2.82 8.45 16.56
C SER A 120 -2.84 8.24 15.04
N PRO A 121 -1.78 8.62 14.31
CA PRO A 121 -1.64 8.25 12.90
C PRO A 121 -1.76 6.74 12.70
N ALA A 122 -2.62 6.31 11.77
CA ALA A 122 -2.73 4.91 11.39
C ALA A 122 -1.39 4.40 10.83
N PRO A 123 -1.00 3.16 11.10
CA PRO A 123 0.07 2.51 10.33
C PRO A 123 -0.24 2.57 8.83
N VAL A 124 0.74 2.80 7.97
CA VAL A 124 0.48 2.81 6.51
C VAL A 124 0.07 1.42 6.03
N MET A 125 0.56 0.38 6.70
CA MET A 125 0.17 -1.01 6.49
C MET A 125 -1.17 -1.37 7.12
N ALA A 126 -1.83 -0.50 7.89
CA ALA A 126 -3.23 -0.73 8.24
C ALA A 126 -4.10 -0.60 6.98
N GLN A 127 -5.16 -1.40 6.87
CA GLN A 127 -6.03 -1.39 5.69
C GLN A 127 -6.99 -0.19 5.67
N GLN A 128 -6.43 1.02 5.59
CA GLN A 128 -7.14 2.30 5.76
C GLN A 128 -8.29 2.50 4.75
N SER A 129 -8.24 1.83 3.60
CA SER A 129 -9.34 1.82 2.62
C SER A 129 -10.63 1.13 3.11
N LYS A 130 -10.53 0.23 4.10
CA LYS A 130 -11.66 -0.43 4.77
C LYS A 130 -12.17 0.36 5.98
N GLY A 131 -11.30 1.16 6.61
CA GLY A 131 -11.61 1.92 7.81
C GLY A 131 -10.33 2.34 8.52
N LEU A 132 -10.47 3.30 9.45
CA LEU A 132 -9.34 3.81 10.23
C LEU A 132 -9.28 3.24 11.66
N ASP A 133 -10.29 2.47 12.08
CA ASP A 133 -10.34 1.82 13.40
C ASP A 133 -10.05 2.75 14.59
N GLY A 134 -10.44 4.03 14.46
CA GLY A 134 -10.24 5.07 15.47
C GLY A 134 -8.93 5.86 15.34
N CYS A 135 -8.02 5.48 14.46
CA CYS A 135 -6.81 6.22 14.13
C CYS A 135 -7.09 7.40 13.19
N ALA A 136 -6.12 8.30 13.06
CA ALA A 136 -6.10 9.35 12.05
C ALA A 136 -5.51 8.82 10.73
N ALA A 137 -6.05 9.25 9.59
CA ALA A 137 -5.51 8.89 8.28
C ALA A 137 -4.04 9.29 8.14
N ASN A 138 -3.22 8.40 7.58
CA ASN A 138 -1.79 8.61 7.45
C ASN A 138 -1.24 7.95 6.18
N PRO A 139 -0.61 8.71 5.28
CA PRO A 139 -0.11 8.17 4.02
C PRO A 139 1.33 7.64 4.05
N TRP A 140 2.04 7.73 5.17
CA TRP A 140 3.48 7.41 5.26
C TRP A 140 3.77 6.35 6.32
N PRO A 141 4.79 5.49 6.14
CA PRO A 141 5.16 4.51 7.16
C PRO A 141 5.55 5.19 8.47
N LEU A 142 5.10 4.61 9.58
CA LEU A 142 5.50 5.02 10.93
C LEU A 142 6.94 4.56 11.21
N SER A 143 7.56 5.16 12.24
CA SER A 143 8.95 4.84 12.61
C SER A 143 9.17 3.36 12.92
N TRP A 144 8.19 2.70 13.53
CA TRP A 144 8.27 1.27 13.81
C TRP A 144 8.08 0.42 12.55
N GLU A 145 7.22 0.83 11.60
CA GLU A 145 7.08 0.16 10.29
C GLU A 145 8.39 0.25 9.50
N VAL A 146 9.06 1.40 9.52
CA VAL A 146 10.39 1.57 8.94
C VAL A 146 11.41 0.64 9.60
N THR A 147 11.36 0.51 10.93
CA THR A 147 12.28 -0.35 11.68
C THR A 147 12.06 -1.82 11.34
N CYS A 148 10.80 -2.27 11.28
CA CYS A 148 10.43 -3.62 10.85
C CYS A 148 10.92 -3.90 9.43
N ALA A 149 10.62 -3.00 8.49
CA ALA A 149 10.97 -3.18 7.10
C ALA A 149 12.48 -3.23 6.88
N ALA A 150 13.27 -2.51 7.68
CA ALA A 150 14.73 -2.50 7.59
C ALA A 150 15.39 -3.84 7.99
N LEU A 151 14.65 -4.75 8.64
CA LEU A 151 15.16 -6.08 8.98
C LEU A 151 15.23 -7.01 7.75
N HIS A 152 14.40 -6.76 6.72
CA HIS A 152 14.28 -7.60 5.52
C HIS A 152 14.08 -9.10 5.85
N GLU A 153 13.26 -9.42 6.84
CA GLU A 153 13.01 -10.81 7.27
C GLU A 153 12.23 -11.61 6.23
N GLU A 154 11.33 -10.94 5.51
CA GLU A 154 10.49 -11.54 4.49
C GLU A 154 11.02 -11.29 3.07
N PRO A 155 10.82 -12.23 2.13
CA PRO A 155 11.21 -12.04 0.75
C PRO A 155 10.40 -10.92 0.08
N LEU A 156 11.04 -10.20 -0.84
CA LEU A 156 10.32 -9.30 -1.74
C LEU A 156 9.34 -10.08 -2.60
N ALA A 157 8.24 -9.41 -2.96
CA ALA A 157 7.20 -9.94 -3.84
C ALA A 157 6.63 -11.29 -3.35
N PRO A 158 6.11 -11.35 -2.10
CA PRO A 158 5.46 -12.55 -1.60
C PRO A 158 4.28 -12.92 -2.52
N GLY A 159 3.98 -14.22 -2.60
CA GLY A 159 2.91 -14.75 -3.43
C GLY A 159 1.52 -14.52 -2.84
N TYR A 160 0.66 -15.53 -2.97
CA TYR A 160 -0.63 -15.53 -2.29
C TYR A 160 -0.47 -15.98 -0.83
N GLU A 161 -0.85 -15.11 0.11
CA GLU A 161 -0.71 -15.27 1.55
C GLU A 161 -2.00 -14.85 2.29
N PRO A 162 -3.09 -15.64 2.21
CA PRO A 162 -4.40 -15.26 2.78
C PRO A 162 -4.43 -15.25 4.31
N SER A 163 -3.33 -15.60 4.96
CA SER A 163 -3.24 -15.76 6.42
C SER A 163 -1.86 -15.35 6.93
N ALA A 164 -1.15 -14.50 6.18
CA ALA A 164 0.09 -13.94 6.68
C ALA A 164 -0.16 -13.16 7.98
N SER A 165 0.81 -13.26 8.89
CA SER A 165 0.82 -12.55 10.16
C SER A 165 2.09 -11.71 10.21
N PRO A 166 2.03 -10.48 10.74
CA PRO A 166 3.21 -9.63 10.81
C PRO A 166 4.27 -10.25 11.73
N THR A 167 5.54 -10.31 11.29
CA THR A 167 6.67 -10.72 12.16
C THR A 167 7.11 -9.60 13.10
N CYS A 168 6.64 -8.38 12.86
CA CYS A 168 6.99 -7.18 13.59
C CYS A 168 5.76 -6.26 13.72
N GLY A 169 5.60 -5.60 14.86
CA GLY A 169 4.37 -4.89 15.22
C GLY A 169 4.57 -3.55 15.93
N PRO A 170 3.48 -2.89 16.33
CA PRO A 170 3.54 -1.60 16.99
C PRO A 170 4.26 -1.71 18.35
N PRO A 171 4.99 -0.68 18.79
CA PRO A 171 5.64 -0.69 20.09
C PRO A 171 4.61 -0.62 21.22
N GLY A 172 4.79 -1.45 22.26
CA GLY A 172 3.98 -1.40 23.48
C GLY A 172 2.63 -2.13 23.40
N VAL A 173 2.38 -2.87 22.32
CA VAL A 173 1.37 -3.95 22.30
C VAL A 173 2.11 -5.27 22.54
N ASP A 174 2.20 -5.67 23.80
CA ASP A 174 2.65 -7.02 24.13
C ASP A 174 1.60 -8.01 23.62
N GLY A 175 2.04 -9.04 22.88
CA GLY A 175 1.21 -10.18 22.49
C GLY A 175 0.77 -11.04 23.68
#